data_AF-A0A165EB86-F1
#
_entry.id   AF-A0A165EB86-F1
#
_cell.length_a   1.000
_cell.length_b   1.000
_cell.length_c   1.000
_cell.angle_alpha   90.00
_cell.angle_beta   90.00
_cell.angle_gamma   90.00
#
_symmetry.space_group_name_H-M   'P 1'
#
loop_
_entity.id
_entity.type
_entity.pdbx_description
1 polymer ?
#
loop_
_entity_poly.entity_id
_entity_poly.type
_entity_poly.pdbx_seq_one_letter_code
_entity_poly.pdbx_strand_id
1 'polypeptide(L)'
;LKAHFDMPSMFSRIHAREEFYAVEHDISLPIDAYIHAVTEAKARLTALGVTISDDEFKDVLLMRLDPSFHAIRTNIVTQRTEPKLEEAGPQHGLAARGMRNSSRTPSSARATPNPGRVDSRNFTWCDTTTDNCHRCGRSGHIAARCMLDMPQHVRDWI
;
A
#
# COMPACT_ATOMS: atom_id res chain seq x y z
N LEU A 1 -20.89 -45.31 11.64
CA LEU A 1 -20.34 -45.27 10.26
C LEU A 1 -19.97 -43.88 9.73
N LYS A 2 -20.32 -42.76 10.40
CA LYS A 2 -20.10 -41.42 9.83
C LYS A 2 -18.67 -40.88 10.03
N ALA A 3 -17.99 -41.27 11.10
CA ALA A 3 -16.67 -40.74 11.47
C ALA A 3 -15.47 -41.20 10.59
N HIS A 4 -15.65 -42.19 9.70
CA HIS A 4 -14.55 -42.71 8.86
C HIS A 4 -14.47 -42.04 7.47
N PHE A 5 -15.48 -41.23 7.12
CA PHE A 5 -15.54 -40.42 5.88
C PHE A 5 -15.19 -38.94 6.12
N ASP A 6 -15.00 -38.54 7.38
CA ASP A 6 -14.66 -37.16 7.77
C ASP A 6 -13.13 -36.91 7.81
N MET A 7 -12.31 -37.90 7.43
CA MET A 7 -10.89 -37.61 7.23
C MET A 7 -10.72 -36.88 5.90
N PRO A 8 -10.10 -35.68 5.90
CA PRO A 8 -9.82 -34.95 4.68
C PRO A 8 -8.92 -35.83 3.80
N SER A 9 -9.49 -36.33 2.71
CA SER A 9 -8.76 -37.15 1.74
C SER A 9 -7.50 -36.39 1.31
N MET A 10 -6.40 -37.11 1.11
CA MET A 10 -5.17 -36.55 0.51
C MET A 10 -5.49 -35.67 -0.70
N PHE A 11 -6.45 -36.11 -1.52
CA PHE A 11 -6.95 -35.38 -2.68
C PHE A 11 -7.55 -34.02 -2.31
N SER A 12 -8.42 -33.97 -1.30
CA SER A 12 -9.03 -32.73 -0.82
C SER A 12 -8.00 -31.75 -0.27
N ARG A 13 -6.97 -32.25 0.44
CA ARG A 13 -5.87 -31.40 0.92
C ARG A 13 -5.04 -30.84 -0.22
N ILE A 14 -4.73 -31.65 -1.23
CA ILE A 14 -3.96 -31.22 -2.41
C ILE A 14 -4.74 -30.15 -3.19
N HIS A 15 -6.02 -30.39 -3.49
CA HIS A 15 -6.87 -29.43 -4.19
C HIS A 15 -7.01 -28.10 -3.45
N ALA A 16 -7.23 -28.13 -2.13
CA ALA A 16 -7.31 -26.92 -1.33
C ALA A 16 -5.98 -26.13 -1.29
N ARG A 17 -4.82 -26.82 -1.35
CA ARG A 17 -3.52 -26.14 -1.46
C ARG A 17 -3.37 -25.48 -2.83
N GLU A 18 -3.78 -26.17 -3.89
CA GLU A 18 -3.76 -25.62 -5.25
C GLU A 18 -4.61 -24.35 -5.33
N GLU A 19 -5.84 -24.37 -4.82
CA GLU A 19 -6.69 -23.17 -4.73
C GLU A 19 -6.03 -22.03 -3.97
N PHE A 20 -5.41 -22.32 -2.82
CA PHE A 20 -4.73 -21.30 -2.00
C PHE A 20 -3.58 -20.61 -2.74
N TYR A 21 -2.78 -21.36 -3.50
CA TYR A 21 -1.67 -20.77 -4.28
C TYR A 21 -2.11 -20.20 -5.63
N ALA A 22 -3.34 -20.47 -6.08
CA ALA A 22 -3.90 -20.02 -7.34
C ALA A 22 -4.76 -18.75 -7.23
N VAL A 23 -4.99 -18.22 -6.02
CA VAL A 23 -5.73 -16.95 -5.87
C VAL A 23 -4.93 -15.81 -6.48
N GLU A 24 -5.47 -15.17 -7.51
CA GLU A 24 -4.87 -14.03 -8.20
C GLU A 24 -5.56 -12.72 -7.81
N HIS A 25 -4.79 -11.63 -7.76
CA HIS A 25 -5.32 -10.31 -7.48
C HIS A 25 -5.97 -9.70 -8.73
N ASP A 26 -7.28 -9.47 -8.67
CA ASP A 26 -8.02 -8.75 -9.71
C ASP A 26 -8.10 -7.25 -9.37
N ILE A 27 -7.41 -6.43 -10.17
CA ILE A 27 -7.37 -4.96 -10.02
C ILE A 27 -8.70 -4.26 -10.31
N SER A 28 -9.68 -4.95 -10.91
CA SER A 28 -11.02 -4.40 -11.12
C SER A 28 -11.87 -4.40 -9.85
N LEU A 29 -11.45 -5.17 -8.85
CA LEU A 29 -12.08 -5.29 -7.54
C LEU A 29 -11.23 -4.58 -6.47
N PRO A 30 -11.83 -4.19 -5.33
CA PRO A 30 -11.06 -3.67 -4.21
C PRO A 30 -10.08 -4.73 -3.68
N ILE A 31 -8.88 -4.29 -3.25
CA ILE A 31 -7.84 -5.16 -2.67
C ILE A 31 -8.36 -6.02 -1.50
N ASP A 32 -9.36 -5.52 -0.75
CA ASP A 32 -10.01 -6.26 0.33
C ASP A 32 -10.69 -7.55 -0.16
N ALA A 33 -11.23 -7.56 -1.39
CA ALA A 33 -11.83 -8.76 -1.97
C ALA A 33 -10.77 -9.84 -2.21
N TYR A 34 -9.57 -9.45 -2.64
CA TYR A 34 -8.45 -10.36 -2.79
C TYR A 34 -7.95 -10.89 -1.43
N ILE A 35 -7.75 -10.02 -0.45
CA ILE A 35 -7.33 -10.43 0.90
C ILE A 35 -8.36 -11.41 1.50
N HIS A 36 -9.65 -11.13 1.32
CA HIS A 36 -10.72 -12.02 1.76
C HIS A 36 -10.67 -13.38 1.05
N ALA A 37 -10.48 -13.41 -0.27
CA ALA A 37 -10.39 -14.66 -1.03
C ALA A 37 -9.23 -15.55 -0.57
N VAL A 38 -8.05 -14.97 -0.33
CA VAL A 38 -6.88 -15.71 0.20
C VAL A 38 -7.13 -16.18 1.64
N THR A 39 -7.79 -15.36 2.46
CA THR A 39 -8.18 -15.72 3.84
C THR A 39 -9.16 -16.90 3.85
N GLU A 40 -10.14 -16.89 2.95
CA GLU A 40 -11.11 -17.97 2.81
C GLU A 40 -10.44 -19.28 2.39
N ALA A 41 -9.49 -19.21 1.43
CA ALA A 41 -8.70 -20.38 1.03
C ALA A 41 -7.84 -20.92 2.19
N LYS A 42 -7.24 -20.05 3.04
CA LYS A 42 -6.58 -20.47 4.30
C LYS A 42 -7.56 -21.14 5.26
N ALA A 43 -8.79 -20.64 5.38
CA ALA A 43 -9.81 -21.25 6.22
C ALA A 43 -10.21 -22.66 5.72
N ARG A 44 -10.32 -22.87 4.41
CA ARG A 44 -10.57 -24.20 3.81
C ARG A 44 -9.46 -25.20 4.16
N LEU A 45 -8.19 -24.77 4.10
CA LEU A 45 -7.06 -25.61 4.50
C LEU A 45 -7.05 -25.91 6.01
N THR A 46 -7.40 -24.93 6.84
CA THR A 46 -7.51 -25.09 8.30
C THR A 46 -8.62 -26.08 8.66
N ALA A 47 -9.76 -26.04 7.96
CA ALA A 47 -10.86 -26.99 8.12
C ALA A 47 -10.46 -28.43 7.77
N LEU A 48 -9.49 -28.61 6.87
CA LEU A 48 -8.90 -29.91 6.51
C LEU A 48 -7.73 -30.31 7.44
N GLY A 49 -7.54 -29.61 8.56
CA GLY A 49 -6.49 -29.90 9.54
C GLY A 49 -5.08 -29.49 9.11
N VAL A 50 -4.94 -28.65 8.08
CA VAL A 50 -3.65 -28.12 7.62
C VAL A 50 -3.41 -26.75 8.26
N THR A 51 -2.39 -26.64 9.09
CA THR A 51 -1.95 -25.37 9.67
C THR A 51 -1.06 -24.62 8.69
N ILE A 52 -1.46 -23.41 8.29
CA ILE A 52 -0.65 -22.49 7.48
C ILE A 52 -0.04 -21.44 8.40
N SER A 53 1.28 -21.26 8.34
CA SER A 53 1.94 -20.21 9.12
C SER A 53 1.55 -18.81 8.61
N ASP A 54 1.65 -17.80 9.46
CA ASP A 54 1.36 -16.44 9.04
C ASP A 54 2.40 -15.93 8.03
N ASP A 55 3.63 -16.46 8.08
CA ASP A 55 4.68 -16.19 7.10
C ASP A 55 4.31 -16.76 5.72
N GLU A 56 3.87 -18.02 5.66
CA GLU A 56 3.41 -18.64 4.41
C GLU A 56 2.19 -17.90 3.84
N PHE A 57 1.30 -17.41 4.70
CA PHE A 57 0.16 -16.60 4.28
C PHE A 57 0.58 -15.24 3.70
N LYS A 58 1.49 -14.52 4.36
CA LYS A 58 2.05 -13.25 3.86
C LYS A 58 2.79 -13.45 2.55
N ASP A 59 3.58 -14.52 2.43
CA ASP A 59 4.32 -14.84 1.22
C ASP A 59 3.38 -15.08 0.04
N VAL A 60 2.28 -15.80 0.24
CA VAL A 60 1.27 -16.02 -0.81
C VAL A 60 0.57 -14.72 -1.22
N LEU A 61 0.18 -13.89 -0.25
CA LEU A 61 -0.40 -12.57 -0.52
C LEU A 61 0.54 -11.70 -1.37
N LEU A 62 1.83 -11.67 -1.04
CA LEU A 62 2.81 -10.86 -1.76
C LEU A 62 3.19 -11.49 -3.10
N MET A 63 3.27 -12.81 -3.19
CA MET A 63 3.65 -13.54 -4.41
C MET A 63 2.63 -13.36 -5.53
N ARG A 64 1.33 -13.35 -5.20
CA ARG A 64 0.22 -13.26 -6.17
C ARG A 64 -0.40 -11.86 -6.27
N LEU A 65 0.25 -10.87 -5.67
CA LEU A 65 -0.13 -9.47 -5.81
C LEU A 65 0.17 -8.96 -7.22
N ASP A 66 -0.77 -8.21 -7.79
CA ASP A 66 -0.65 -7.66 -9.14
C ASP A 66 0.62 -6.80 -9.36
N PRO A 67 1.23 -6.82 -10.57
CA PRO A 67 2.30 -5.93 -11.03
C PRO A 67 2.19 -4.46 -10.63
N SER A 68 0.99 -3.87 -10.68
CA SER A 68 0.77 -2.46 -10.32
C SER A 68 1.11 -2.15 -8.85
N PHE A 69 1.05 -3.15 -7.97
CA PHE A 69 1.37 -3.04 -6.55
C PHE A 69 2.81 -3.47 -6.22
N HIS A 70 3.66 -3.73 -7.22
CA HIS A 70 5.05 -4.15 -6.98
C HIS A 70 5.86 -3.14 -6.18
N ALA A 71 5.57 -1.84 -6.31
CA ALA A 71 6.21 -0.80 -5.49
C ALA A 71 5.91 -0.99 -4.00
N ILE A 72 4.64 -1.31 -3.68
CA ILE A 72 4.19 -1.58 -2.31
C ILE A 72 4.80 -2.89 -1.80
N ARG A 73 4.76 -3.96 -2.61
CA ARG A 73 5.42 -5.24 -2.30
C ARG A 73 6.90 -5.06 -1.99
N THR A 74 7.62 -4.30 -2.82
CA THR A 74 9.06 -4.04 -2.63
C THR A 74 9.31 -3.28 -1.35
N ASN A 75 8.48 -2.27 -1.04
CA ASN A 75 8.59 -1.53 0.22
C ASN A 75 8.36 -2.45 1.43
N ILE A 76 7.31 -3.27 1.41
CA ILE A 76 7.00 -4.23 2.49
C ILE A 76 8.13 -5.25 2.67
N VAL A 77 8.64 -5.85 1.60
CA VAL A 77 9.69 -6.89 1.67
C VAL A 77 11.05 -6.32 2.10
N THR A 78 11.34 -5.05 1.75
CA THR A 78 12.61 -4.40 2.11
C THR A 78 12.60 -3.79 3.52
N GLN A 79 11.44 -3.72 4.17
CA GLN A 79 11.35 -3.38 5.59
C GLN A 79 11.96 -4.51 6.42
N ARG A 80 13.01 -4.19 7.20
CA ARG A 80 13.80 -5.13 8.01
C ARG A 80 13.09 -5.67 9.25
N THR A 81 11.90 -5.17 9.54
CA THR A 81 11.11 -5.54 10.73
C THR A 81 9.74 -6.00 10.27
N GLU A 82 9.46 -7.28 10.46
CA GLU A 82 8.12 -7.83 10.35
C GLU A 82 7.20 -7.03 11.28
N PRO A 83 6.08 -6.46 10.80
CA PRO A 83 5.19 -5.70 11.67
C PRO A 83 4.49 -6.68 12.61
N LYS A 84 4.99 -6.78 13.84
CA LYS A 84 4.30 -7.43 14.95
C LYS A 84 3.02 -6.64 15.23
N LEU A 85 1.88 -7.32 15.19
CA LEU A 85 0.53 -6.76 15.36
C LEU A 85 0.27 -6.16 16.76
N GLU A 86 1.26 -6.15 17.64
CA GLU A 86 1.16 -5.77 19.05
C GLU A 86 1.75 -4.38 19.37
N GLU A 87 2.38 -3.70 18.41
CA GLU A 87 2.97 -2.37 18.63
C GLU A 87 2.21 -1.25 17.89
N ALA A 88 0.88 -1.30 17.92
CA ALA A 88 0.05 -0.14 17.61
C ALA A 88 -0.10 0.75 18.87
N GLY A 89 1.03 1.17 19.44
CA GLY A 89 1.12 2.29 20.38
C GLY A 89 1.58 3.54 19.63
N PRO A 90 1.03 4.73 19.91
CA PRO A 90 1.31 5.93 19.13
C PRO A 90 2.74 6.40 19.37
N GLN A 91 3.67 6.01 18.49
CA GLN A 91 5.03 6.53 18.47
C GLN A 91 5.08 7.88 17.75
N HIS A 92 4.31 8.84 18.26
CA HIS A 92 4.66 10.26 18.20
C HIS A 92 5.50 10.56 19.44
N GLY A 93 6.79 10.82 19.27
CA GLY A 93 7.63 11.12 20.42
C GLY A 93 9.09 11.38 20.11
N LEU A 94 9.40 12.40 19.31
CA LEU A 94 10.61 13.20 19.57
C LEU A 94 10.21 14.60 19.98
N ALA A 95 10.83 15.01 21.08
CA ALA A 95 10.31 15.91 22.07
C ALA A 95 10.42 17.40 21.71
N ALA A 96 9.55 18.16 22.36
CA ALA A 96 9.44 19.60 22.36
C ALA A 96 10.70 20.31 22.88
N ARG A 97 10.92 21.54 22.35
CA ARG A 97 11.17 22.73 23.18
C ARG A 97 10.99 24.01 22.37
N GLY A 98 10.07 24.87 22.83
CA GLY A 98 10.11 26.30 22.52
C GLY A 98 8.78 26.95 22.11
N MET A 99 7.97 27.27 23.10
CA MET A 99 6.84 28.23 23.11
C MET A 99 6.94 29.36 22.06
N ARG A 100 5.85 29.75 21.39
CA ARG A 100 4.88 30.71 21.93
C ARG A 100 3.53 30.72 21.19
N ASN A 101 2.52 30.90 22.02
CA ASN A 101 1.08 30.86 21.84
C ASN A 101 0.51 32.03 21.01
N SER A 102 -0.47 31.77 20.13
CA SER A 102 -1.81 32.38 20.24
C SER A 102 -2.76 31.96 19.11
N SER A 103 -3.72 31.13 19.49
CA SER A 103 -5.16 31.42 19.35
C SER A 103 -5.67 31.86 17.97
N ARG A 104 -6.29 30.94 17.22
CA ARG A 104 -7.76 30.91 16.94
C ARG A 104 -8.10 29.96 15.79
N THR A 105 -9.30 29.44 15.90
CA THR A 105 -10.01 28.43 15.11
C THR A 105 -10.46 28.97 13.73
N PRO A 106 -11.32 28.24 12.99
CA PRO A 106 -11.00 27.51 11.77
C PRO A 106 -11.52 28.23 10.51
N SER A 107 -10.81 28.25 9.40
CA SER A 107 -11.42 28.59 8.12
C SER A 107 -10.55 28.14 6.97
N SER A 108 -11.20 27.46 6.02
CA SER A 108 -10.77 27.23 4.64
C SER A 108 -9.85 28.33 4.11
N ALA A 109 -8.55 28.13 4.22
CA ALA A 109 -7.58 28.91 3.49
C ALA A 109 -7.10 28.02 2.35
N ARG A 110 -7.81 28.14 1.22
CA ARG A 110 -7.30 27.84 -0.12
C ARG A 110 -5.81 28.21 -0.13
N ALA A 111 -4.94 27.20 -0.18
CA ALA A 111 -3.51 27.41 -0.26
C ALA A 111 -3.27 28.39 -1.42
N THR A 112 -2.91 29.63 -1.09
CA THR A 112 -2.52 30.61 -2.09
C THR A 112 -1.36 29.99 -2.85
N PRO A 113 -1.49 29.76 -4.17
CA PRO A 113 -0.39 29.23 -4.95
C PRO A 113 0.76 30.22 -4.80
N ASN A 114 1.87 29.77 -4.22
CA ASN A 114 3.08 30.58 -4.23
C ASN A 114 3.45 30.80 -5.71
N PRO A 115 3.44 32.04 -6.23
CA PRO A 115 3.57 32.30 -7.66
C PRO A 115 4.90 31.80 -8.25
N GLY A 116 5.91 31.51 -7.41
CA GLY A 116 7.19 30.93 -7.85
C GLY A 116 7.16 29.43 -8.15
N ARG A 117 6.07 28.71 -7.80
CA ARG A 117 5.93 27.27 -8.06
C ARG A 117 4.99 26.95 -9.23
N VAL A 118 4.33 27.94 -9.79
CA VAL A 118 3.33 27.74 -10.84
C VAL A 118 3.96 28.11 -12.17
N ASP A 119 3.94 27.19 -13.13
CA ASP A 119 4.41 27.48 -14.47
C ASP A 119 3.43 28.39 -15.25
N SER A 120 3.84 28.84 -16.44
CA SER A 120 3.03 29.70 -17.31
C SER A 120 1.70 29.08 -17.77
N ARG A 121 1.51 27.78 -17.51
CA ARG A 121 0.31 27.01 -17.87
C ARG A 121 -0.45 26.53 -16.63
N ASN A 122 -0.24 27.17 -15.49
CA ASN A 122 -0.91 26.89 -14.22
C ASN A 122 -0.61 25.52 -13.60
N PHE A 123 0.50 24.88 -13.97
CA PHE A 123 0.94 23.65 -13.32
C PHE A 123 1.90 23.93 -12.17
N THR A 124 1.63 23.33 -11.02
CA THR A 124 2.45 23.49 -9.81
C THR A 124 3.61 22.50 -9.81
N TRP A 125 4.83 23.00 -9.69
CA TRP A 125 6.04 22.20 -9.50
C TRP A 125 6.10 21.64 -8.08
N CYS A 126 6.58 20.40 -7.94
CA CYS A 126 6.77 19.74 -6.65
C CYS A 126 5.49 19.70 -5.79
N ASP A 127 4.37 19.34 -6.42
CA ASP A 127 3.06 19.17 -5.76
C ASP A 127 2.73 17.69 -5.61
N THR A 128 2.63 17.22 -4.36
CA THR A 128 2.29 15.84 -4.00
C THR A 128 0.81 15.69 -3.64
N THR A 129 0.03 16.76 -3.73
CA THR A 129 -1.41 16.75 -3.39
C THR A 129 -2.28 16.32 -4.57
N THR A 130 -1.72 16.34 -5.78
CA THR A 130 -2.41 15.97 -7.02
C THR A 130 -1.90 14.65 -7.57
N ASP A 131 -2.78 13.87 -8.21
CA ASP A 131 -2.47 12.58 -8.87
C ASP A 131 -1.66 12.73 -10.19
N ASN A 132 -1.24 13.94 -10.52
CA ASN A 132 -0.43 14.23 -11.69
C ASN A 132 1.06 14.03 -11.39
N CYS A 133 1.94 14.22 -12.39
CA CYS A 133 3.38 14.18 -12.17
C CYS A 133 3.79 15.12 -11.03
N HIS A 134 4.22 14.58 -9.90
CA HIS A 134 4.59 15.41 -8.74
C HIS A 134 5.77 16.36 -9.02
N ARG A 135 6.56 16.12 -10.08
CA ARG A 135 7.66 17.01 -10.46
C ARG A 135 7.17 18.27 -11.18
N CYS A 136 6.31 18.12 -12.19
CA CYS A 136 5.91 19.21 -13.10
C CYS A 136 4.41 19.52 -13.14
N GLY A 137 3.58 18.82 -12.35
CA GLY A 137 2.14 18.98 -12.27
C GLY A 137 1.32 18.46 -13.46
N ARG A 138 1.96 17.95 -14.53
CA ARG A 138 1.27 17.48 -15.75
C ARG A 138 0.86 16.01 -15.66
N SER A 139 -0.30 15.68 -16.23
CA SER A 139 -0.77 14.30 -16.36
C SER A 139 -0.09 13.58 -17.54
N GLY A 140 -0.24 12.25 -17.60
CA GLY A 140 0.27 11.41 -18.68
C GLY A 140 1.68 10.85 -18.47
N HIS A 141 2.33 11.14 -17.34
CA HIS A 141 3.59 10.51 -16.94
C HIS A 141 3.81 10.61 -15.42
N ILE A 142 4.68 9.76 -14.90
CA ILE A 142 5.14 9.80 -13.49
C ILE A 142 6.42 10.64 -13.37
N ALA A 143 6.73 11.12 -12.16
CA ALA A 143 7.91 11.95 -11.90
C ALA A 143 9.24 11.34 -12.41
N ALA A 144 9.40 10.02 -12.29
CA ALA A 144 10.57 9.29 -12.79
C ALA A 144 10.73 9.31 -14.32
N ARG A 145 9.64 9.54 -15.07
CA ARG A 145 9.63 9.64 -16.54
C ARG A 145 9.36 11.07 -17.02
N CYS A 146 9.50 12.05 -16.12
CA CYS A 146 9.29 13.45 -16.46
C CYS A 146 10.46 14.00 -17.27
N MET A 147 10.20 14.29 -18.54
CA MET A 147 11.18 14.86 -19.46
C MET A 147 11.27 16.40 -19.39
N LEU A 148 10.48 17.04 -18.53
CA LEU A 148 10.55 18.50 -18.36
C LEU A 148 11.72 18.86 -17.46
N ASP A 149 12.59 19.74 -17.97
CA ASP A 149 13.68 20.30 -17.20
C ASP A 149 13.15 21.27 -16.14
N MET A 150 13.68 21.15 -14.92
CA MET A 150 13.25 21.99 -13.81
C MET A 150 13.89 23.38 -13.93
N PRO A 151 13.09 24.46 -14.07
CA PRO A 151 13.63 25.81 -14.18
C PRO A 151 14.50 26.18 -12.98
N GLN A 152 15.53 27.00 -13.20
CA GLN A 152 16.47 27.39 -12.14
C GLN A 152 15.79 28.02 -10.94
N HIS A 153 14.82 28.93 -11.15
CA HIS A 153 14.06 29.56 -10.07
C HIS A 153 13.28 28.58 -9.19
N VAL A 154 12.96 27.38 -9.69
CA VAL A 154 12.33 26.31 -8.90
C VAL A 154 13.38 25.46 -8.18
N ARG A 155 14.56 25.26 -8.80
CA ARG A 155 15.68 24.56 -8.18
C ARG A 155 16.29 25.33 -7.01
N ASP A 156 16.41 26.65 -7.13
CA ASP A 156 16.92 27.52 -6.06
C ASP A 156 16.00 27.53 -4.82
N TRP A 157 14.79 26.99 -4.96
CA TRP A 157 13.76 26.94 -3.91
C TRP A 157 13.72 25.59 -3.15
N ILE A 158 14.27 24.51 -3.73
CA ILE A 158 14.31 23.16 -3.14
C ILE A 158 15.62 22.95 -2.40
#